data_AF-A0A117JIL7-F1
#
_entry.id   AF-A0A117JIL7-F1
#
_cell.length_a   1.000
_cell.length_b   1.000
_cell.length_c   1.000
_cell.angle_alpha   90.00
_cell.angle_beta   90.00
_cell.angle_gamma   90.00
#
_symmetry.space_group_name_H-M   'P 1'
#
loop_
_entity.id
_entity.type
_entity.pdbx_description
1 polymer ?
#
loop_
_entity_poly.entity_id
_entity_poly.type
_entity_poly.pdbx_seq_one_letter_code
_entity_poly.pdbx_strand_id
1 'polypeptide(L)'
;METLRVGMAMPDPPFNAMPDGGGLDVDLMHALSEKIGATVDFKPYEGHDFEGIFDALGSDYDCVPAGTVTPEREEKATFLPPYLISGQALAVDTRRLPRVTSIDGLDGLTVGVKRGDTSRPIAERLVHDGKAGAVRSYDYGSIHDALTDLASGDCDALMTLAPTLTELVRQVPGIEVVQRGITVEDIAIAVPLGDQALLSRLTVAQAELEADGTLQRIRRKWLGNPYADQNLAVR
;
A
#
# COMPACT_ATOMS: atom_id res chain seq x y z
N MET A 1 -15.68 9.44 -25.45
CA MET A 1 -15.53 9.07 -24.03
C MET A 1 -14.05 9.12 -23.73
N GLU A 2 -13.65 9.92 -22.76
CA GLU A 2 -12.24 10.07 -22.37
C GLU A 2 -11.75 8.77 -21.70
N THR A 3 -10.50 8.40 -21.88
CA THR A 3 -9.89 7.23 -21.22
C THR A 3 -8.88 7.71 -20.20
N LEU A 4 -9.07 7.32 -18.94
CA LEU A 4 -8.19 7.60 -17.82
C LEU A 4 -7.13 6.51 -17.72
N ARG A 5 -5.86 6.85 -17.95
CA ARG A 5 -4.72 5.95 -17.83
C ARG A 5 -4.28 5.88 -16.37
N VAL A 6 -4.41 4.72 -15.76
CA VAL A 6 -4.18 4.52 -14.32
C VAL A 6 -2.92 3.70 -14.12
N GLY A 7 -1.88 4.28 -13.56
CA GLY A 7 -0.64 3.56 -13.24
C GLY A 7 -0.83 2.67 -12.02
N MET A 8 -0.58 1.36 -12.17
CA MET A 8 -0.79 0.36 -11.12
C MET A 8 0.54 -0.26 -10.71
N ALA A 9 0.99 -0.02 -9.49
CA ALA A 9 2.11 -0.74 -8.90
C ALA A 9 1.64 -2.13 -8.44
N MET A 10 2.17 -3.18 -9.07
CA MET A 10 1.69 -4.55 -8.85
C MET A 10 2.85 -5.51 -8.54
N PRO A 11 2.59 -6.60 -7.80
CA PRO A 11 1.33 -6.91 -7.11
C PRO A 11 1.26 -6.26 -5.72
N ASP A 12 0.09 -5.74 -5.34
CA ASP A 12 -0.18 -5.19 -4.00
C ASP A 12 -1.59 -5.58 -3.51
N PRO A 13 -1.85 -6.87 -3.22
CA PRO A 13 -3.15 -7.31 -2.72
C PRO A 13 -3.37 -6.80 -1.29
N PRO A 14 -4.56 -6.35 -0.88
CA PRO A 14 -5.83 -6.43 -1.61
C PRO A 14 -6.17 -5.20 -2.46
N PHE A 15 -5.22 -4.28 -2.69
CA PHE A 15 -5.44 -3.09 -3.50
C PHE A 15 -5.55 -3.42 -4.99
N ASN A 16 -4.71 -4.35 -5.46
CA ASN A 16 -4.73 -4.87 -6.83
C ASN A 16 -4.20 -6.31 -6.87
N ALA A 17 -4.14 -6.90 -8.06
CA ALA A 17 -3.58 -8.23 -8.30
C ALA A 17 -4.22 -9.35 -7.44
N MET A 18 -5.49 -9.21 -7.07
CA MET A 18 -6.25 -10.29 -6.45
C MET A 18 -6.49 -11.43 -7.46
N PRO A 19 -6.76 -12.67 -7.01
CA PRO A 19 -6.87 -13.82 -7.92
C PRO A 19 -7.92 -13.69 -9.04
N ASP A 20 -8.95 -12.88 -8.85
CA ASP A 20 -9.98 -12.57 -9.84
C ASP A 20 -9.64 -11.37 -10.75
N GLY A 21 -8.43 -10.82 -10.62
CA GLY A 21 -7.97 -9.60 -11.28
C GLY A 21 -8.47 -8.31 -10.64
N GLY A 22 -9.20 -8.40 -9.52
CA GLY A 22 -9.75 -7.26 -8.80
C GLY A 22 -8.80 -6.66 -7.77
N GLY A 23 -9.36 -5.74 -6.99
CA GLY A 23 -8.74 -5.12 -5.83
C GLY A 23 -9.46 -3.84 -5.45
N LEU A 24 -9.12 -3.29 -4.28
CA LEU A 24 -9.68 -2.04 -3.79
C LEU A 24 -9.50 -0.90 -4.79
N ASP A 25 -8.28 -0.72 -5.31
CA ASP A 25 -7.96 0.34 -6.25
C ASP A 25 -8.62 0.12 -7.60
N VAL A 26 -8.69 -1.14 -8.05
CA VAL A 26 -9.35 -1.51 -9.30
C VAL A 26 -10.84 -1.13 -9.26
N ASP A 27 -11.54 -1.53 -8.19
CA ASP A 27 -12.96 -1.21 -8.01
C ASP A 27 -13.19 0.29 -7.81
N LEU A 28 -12.31 0.97 -7.06
CA LEU A 28 -12.38 2.41 -6.81
C LEU A 28 -12.21 3.20 -8.12
N MET A 29 -11.20 2.87 -8.92
CA MET A 29 -10.92 3.58 -10.16
C MET A 29 -12.01 3.35 -11.21
N HIS A 30 -12.62 2.17 -11.25
CA HIS A 30 -13.82 1.96 -12.05
C HIS A 30 -14.98 2.86 -11.59
N ALA A 31 -15.31 2.87 -10.30
CA ALA A 31 -16.39 3.71 -9.78
C ALA A 31 -16.15 5.21 -10.01
N LEU A 32 -14.91 5.68 -9.84
CA LEU A 32 -14.54 7.07 -10.14
C LEU A 32 -14.68 7.40 -11.62
N SER A 33 -14.21 6.52 -12.51
CA SER A 33 -14.29 6.72 -13.95
C SER A 33 -15.74 6.87 -14.43
N GLU A 34 -16.66 6.06 -13.89
CA GLU A 34 -18.09 6.13 -14.21
C GLU A 34 -18.68 7.49 -13.79
N LYS A 35 -18.34 7.98 -12.60
CA LYS A 35 -18.78 9.29 -12.10
C LYS A 35 -18.31 10.45 -12.97
N ILE A 36 -17.10 10.37 -13.51
CA ILE A 36 -16.53 11.43 -14.35
C ILE A 36 -16.78 11.24 -15.86
N GLY A 37 -17.55 10.21 -16.25
CA GLY A 37 -17.90 9.92 -17.64
C GLY A 37 -16.72 9.42 -18.49
N ALA A 38 -15.78 8.69 -17.89
CA ALA A 38 -14.59 8.15 -18.53
C ALA A 38 -14.56 6.62 -18.49
N THR A 39 -13.69 6.00 -19.29
CA THR A 39 -13.26 4.61 -19.15
C THR A 39 -11.90 4.52 -18.48
N VAL A 40 -11.57 3.37 -17.90
CA VAL A 40 -10.25 3.11 -17.29
C VAL A 40 -9.38 2.27 -18.21
N ASP A 41 -8.10 2.64 -18.30
CA ASP A 41 -7.02 1.83 -18.89
C ASP A 41 -5.92 1.66 -17.85
N PHE A 42 -5.87 0.49 -17.21
CA PHE A 42 -4.86 0.17 -16.21
C PHE A 42 -3.51 -0.12 -16.87
N LYS A 43 -2.48 0.61 -16.47
CA LYS A 43 -1.11 0.46 -16.94
C LYS A 43 -0.24 -0.12 -15.82
N PRO A 44 0.34 -1.32 -16.01
CA PRO A 44 1.27 -1.85 -15.03
C PRO A 44 2.51 -0.96 -14.93
N TYR A 45 2.95 -0.67 -13.71
CA TYR A 45 4.26 -0.10 -13.46
C TYR A 45 5.32 -1.20 -13.47
N GLU A 46 6.28 -1.09 -14.37
CA GLU A 46 7.33 -2.11 -14.60
C GLU A 46 8.65 -1.82 -13.86
N GLY A 47 8.68 -0.77 -13.03
CA GLY A 47 9.90 -0.39 -12.32
C GLY A 47 10.11 -1.14 -10.99
N HIS A 48 11.37 -1.20 -10.57
CA HIS A 48 11.78 -1.94 -9.38
C HIS A 48 11.60 -1.17 -8.07
N ASP A 49 11.39 0.15 -8.14
CA ASP A 49 11.31 1.06 -7.00
C ASP A 49 10.01 1.86 -7.10
N PHE A 50 9.15 1.79 -6.07
CA PHE A 50 7.84 2.42 -6.14
C PHE A 50 7.90 3.92 -6.45
N GLU A 51 8.95 4.62 -6.02
CA GLU A 51 9.06 6.07 -6.23
C GLU A 51 9.08 6.47 -7.71
N GLY A 52 9.48 5.56 -8.60
CA GLY A 52 9.52 5.84 -10.03
C GLY A 52 8.13 5.85 -10.71
N ILE A 53 7.07 5.38 -10.04
CA ILE A 53 5.72 5.45 -10.61
C ILE A 53 5.22 6.89 -10.73
N PHE A 54 5.63 7.76 -9.80
CA PHE A 54 5.25 9.17 -9.78
C PHE A 54 5.92 9.97 -10.90
N ASP A 55 7.11 9.55 -11.35
CA ASP A 55 7.84 10.20 -12.44
C ASP A 55 7.13 10.01 -13.80
N ALA A 56 6.23 9.03 -13.91
CA ALA A 56 5.42 8.73 -15.09
C ALA A 56 4.04 9.41 -15.09
N LEU A 57 3.71 10.19 -14.04
CA LEU A 57 2.50 11.00 -14.00
C LEU A 57 2.57 12.14 -15.02
N GLY A 58 1.53 12.27 -15.84
CA GLY A 58 1.39 13.28 -16.88
C GLY A 58 1.99 12.87 -18.22
N SER A 59 2.85 11.86 -18.24
CA SER A 59 3.37 11.23 -19.46
C SER A 59 2.61 9.94 -19.77
N ASP A 60 2.83 8.89 -18.98
CA ASP A 60 2.30 7.54 -19.23
C ASP A 60 0.99 7.31 -18.46
N TYR A 61 0.85 7.93 -17.29
CA TYR A 61 -0.31 7.81 -16.41
C TYR A 61 -0.97 9.16 -16.18
N ASP A 62 -2.29 9.17 -16.13
CA ASP A 62 -3.07 10.34 -15.70
C ASP A 62 -3.24 10.37 -14.18
N CYS A 63 -3.24 9.21 -13.53
CA CYS A 63 -3.28 9.10 -12.07
C CYS A 63 -2.71 7.77 -11.57
N VAL A 64 -2.39 7.71 -10.29
CA VAL A 64 -1.84 6.53 -9.59
C VAL A 64 -2.56 6.36 -8.24
N PRO A 65 -3.30 5.26 -8.00
CA PRO A 65 -3.86 4.94 -6.68
C PRO A 65 -2.78 4.33 -5.75
N ALA A 66 -3.14 4.04 -4.50
CA ALA A 66 -2.27 3.48 -3.46
C ALA A 66 -0.97 4.28 -3.19
N GLY A 67 -0.99 5.59 -3.38
CA GLY A 67 0.11 6.44 -2.93
C GLY A 67 -0.06 6.80 -1.46
N THR A 68 0.81 6.33 -0.57
CA THR A 68 0.94 6.94 0.77
C THR A 68 1.39 8.39 0.58
N VAL A 69 0.66 9.34 1.15
CA VAL A 69 1.00 10.76 1.13
C VAL A 69 2.22 11.00 2.01
N THR A 70 3.30 11.51 1.41
CA THR A 70 4.53 11.90 2.12
C THR A 70 5.02 13.24 1.56
N PRO A 71 5.76 14.05 2.35
CA PRO A 71 6.31 15.31 1.85
C PRO A 71 7.14 15.15 0.57
N GLU A 72 7.94 14.08 0.47
CA GLU A 72 8.75 13.78 -0.71
C GLU A 72 7.90 13.50 -1.95
N ARG A 73 6.77 12.77 -1.79
CA ARG A 73 5.87 12.48 -2.90
C ARG A 73 5.02 13.68 -3.30
N GLU A 74 4.70 14.56 -2.36
CA GLU A 74 4.03 15.84 -2.63
C GLU A 74 4.91 16.79 -3.47
N GLU A 75 6.23 16.61 -3.48
CA GLU A 75 7.13 17.31 -4.41
C GLU A 75 7.04 16.78 -5.85
N LYS A 76 6.40 15.62 -6.08
CA LYS A 76 6.28 14.97 -7.40
C LYS A 76 4.84 14.90 -7.93
N ALA A 77 3.85 14.90 -7.04
CA ALA A 77 2.45 14.72 -7.39
C ALA A 77 1.52 15.54 -6.49
N THR A 78 0.28 15.73 -6.93
CA THR A 78 -0.79 16.24 -6.08
C THR A 78 -1.74 15.11 -5.71
N PHE A 79 -2.12 15.03 -4.44
CA PHE A 79 -2.97 13.96 -3.93
C PHE A 79 -4.41 14.42 -3.74
N LEU A 80 -5.34 13.51 -4.03
CA LEU A 80 -6.72 13.60 -3.58
C LEU A 80 -6.81 13.49 -2.05
N PRO A 81 -7.94 13.85 -1.44
CA PRO A 81 -8.24 13.42 -0.08
C PRO A 81 -8.05 11.89 0.06
N PRO A 82 -7.51 11.40 1.19
CA PRO A 82 -7.24 9.97 1.34
C PRO A 82 -8.52 9.16 1.25
N TYR A 83 -8.47 8.06 0.48
CA TYR A 83 -9.56 7.10 0.43
C TYR A 83 -9.36 5.97 1.44
N LEU A 84 -8.21 5.88 2.10
CA LEU A 84 -7.96 4.94 3.19
C LEU A 84 -6.93 5.52 4.15
N ILE A 85 -7.17 5.38 5.45
CA ILE A 85 -6.16 5.59 6.49
C ILE A 85 -5.71 4.21 6.94
N SER A 86 -4.41 3.97 6.94
CA SER A 86 -3.82 2.70 7.38
C SER A 86 -2.49 2.94 8.10
N GLY A 87 -1.62 1.95 8.14
CA GLY A 87 -0.30 2.05 8.75
C GLY A 87 0.54 0.81 8.46
N GLN A 88 1.84 0.92 8.71
CA GLN A 88 2.75 -0.21 8.60
C GLN A 88 2.43 -1.27 9.65
N ALA A 89 2.63 -2.52 9.26
CA ALA A 89 2.51 -3.70 10.10
C ALA A 89 3.78 -4.54 10.02
N LEU A 90 3.94 -5.44 10.99
CA LEU A 90 5.05 -6.36 11.08
C LEU A 90 4.53 -7.79 11.11
N ALA A 91 5.11 -8.66 10.30
CA ALA A 91 4.85 -10.10 10.33
C ALA A 91 6.15 -10.87 10.52
N VAL A 92 6.05 -12.00 11.22
CA VAL A 92 7.15 -12.93 11.48
C VAL A 92 6.64 -14.36 11.36
N ASP A 93 7.54 -15.31 11.17
CA ASP A 93 7.23 -16.72 11.45
C ASP A 93 7.18 -16.91 12.98
N THR A 94 5.97 -17.07 13.55
CA THR A 94 5.74 -17.18 14.99
C THR A 94 6.19 -18.52 15.57
N ARG A 95 6.43 -19.53 14.74
CA ARG A 95 7.00 -20.81 15.18
C ARG A 95 8.50 -20.68 15.41
N ARG A 96 9.18 -19.95 14.53
CA ARG A 96 10.63 -19.66 14.63
C ARG A 96 10.93 -18.54 15.63
N LEU A 97 10.09 -17.51 15.67
CA LEU A 97 10.27 -16.30 16.46
C LEU A 97 9.09 -16.04 17.43
N PRO A 98 8.76 -16.98 18.35
CA PRO A 98 7.57 -16.89 19.19
C PRO A 98 7.58 -15.74 20.21
N ARG A 99 8.71 -15.06 20.39
CA ARG A 99 8.87 -13.92 21.31
C ARG A 99 8.78 -12.56 20.62
N VAL A 100 8.77 -12.52 19.29
CA VAL A 100 8.71 -11.27 18.53
C VAL A 100 7.25 -10.88 18.34
N THR A 101 6.77 -9.95 19.16
CA THR A 101 5.39 -9.46 19.12
C THR A 101 5.28 -8.02 18.62
N SER A 102 6.40 -7.33 18.44
CA SER A 102 6.47 -5.94 17.98
C SER A 102 7.86 -5.62 17.44
N ILE A 103 8.02 -4.41 16.89
CA ILE A 103 9.31 -3.85 16.47
C ILE A 103 10.35 -3.80 17.60
N ASP A 104 9.95 -3.84 18.88
CA ASP A 104 10.88 -3.86 20.01
C ASP A 104 11.58 -5.22 20.18
N GLY A 105 11.07 -6.27 19.52
CA GLY A 105 11.65 -7.61 19.53
C GLY A 105 12.60 -7.89 18.36
N LEU A 106 13.01 -6.88 17.61
CA LEU A 106 13.79 -7.04 16.37
C LEU A 106 15.32 -7.04 16.56
N ASP A 107 15.83 -6.99 17.79
CA ASP A 107 17.27 -6.92 18.05
C ASP A 107 18.03 -8.07 17.35
N GLY A 108 19.03 -7.70 16.54
CA GLY A 108 19.80 -8.62 15.71
C GLY A 108 19.06 -9.26 14.52
N LEU A 109 17.77 -8.99 14.32
CA LEU A 109 16.95 -9.58 13.25
C LEU A 109 16.97 -8.76 11.96
N THR A 110 16.77 -9.45 10.83
CA THR A 110 16.68 -8.83 9.50
C THR A 110 15.25 -8.49 9.13
N VAL A 111 14.99 -7.21 8.81
CA VAL A 111 13.67 -6.72 8.39
C VAL A 111 13.62 -6.55 6.87
N GLY A 112 12.70 -7.27 6.24
CA GLY A 112 12.37 -7.19 4.84
C GLY A 112 11.44 -6.01 4.52
N VAL A 113 11.75 -5.28 3.46
CA VAL A 113 10.96 -4.12 2.97
C VAL A 113 10.97 -4.06 1.44
N LYS A 114 9.94 -3.45 0.83
CA LYS A 114 9.92 -3.15 -0.60
C LYS A 114 10.68 -1.85 -0.89
N ARG A 115 11.35 -1.78 -2.04
CA ARG A 115 11.98 -0.55 -2.52
C ARG A 115 10.94 0.52 -2.85
N GLY A 116 11.20 1.74 -2.37
CA GLY A 116 10.28 2.87 -2.48
C GLY A 116 9.05 2.79 -1.59
N ASP A 117 8.92 1.76 -0.75
CA ASP A 117 7.82 1.67 0.21
C ASP A 117 8.14 2.47 1.49
N THR A 118 7.12 3.01 2.15
CA THR A 118 7.26 3.81 3.37
C THR A 118 7.77 3.00 4.56
N SER A 119 7.72 1.66 4.47
CA SER A 119 8.34 0.75 5.45
C SER A 119 9.86 0.83 5.50
N ARG A 120 10.51 1.16 4.38
CA ARG A 120 11.98 1.18 4.26
C ARG A 120 12.65 2.18 5.21
N PRO A 121 12.32 3.48 5.20
CA PRO A 121 12.94 4.43 6.13
C PRO A 121 12.70 4.09 7.61
N ILE A 122 11.60 3.40 7.93
CA ILE A 122 11.31 2.93 9.29
C ILE A 122 12.28 1.80 9.68
N ALA A 123 12.42 0.79 8.82
CA ALA A 123 13.36 -0.30 9.04
C ALA A 123 14.82 0.19 9.12
N GLU A 124 15.21 1.11 8.23
CA GLU A 124 16.54 1.73 8.25
C GLU A 124 16.79 2.51 9.56
N ARG A 125 15.77 3.21 10.09
CA ARG A 125 15.84 3.87 11.39
C ARG A 125 16.01 2.87 12.53
N LEU A 126 15.27 1.75 12.52
CA LEU A 126 15.39 0.71 13.54
C LEU A 126 16.81 0.11 13.57
N VAL A 127 17.42 -0.12 12.42
CA VAL A 127 18.83 -0.58 12.34
C VAL A 127 19.79 0.48 12.85
N HIS A 128 19.63 1.74 12.40
CA HIS A 128 20.45 2.86 12.86
C HIS A 128 20.43 3.01 14.40
N ASP A 129 19.26 2.81 15.01
CA ASP A 129 19.06 2.95 16.45
C ASP A 129 19.43 1.67 17.24
N GLY A 130 19.96 0.64 16.57
CA GLY A 130 20.37 -0.63 17.18
C GLY A 130 19.19 -1.48 17.67
N LYS A 131 17.99 -1.27 17.13
CA LYS A 131 16.77 -2.04 17.45
C LYS A 131 16.51 -3.17 16.44
N ALA A 132 17.22 -3.18 15.33
CA ALA A 132 17.20 -4.24 14.33
C ALA A 132 18.62 -4.52 13.82
N GLY A 133 18.87 -5.73 13.30
CA GLY A 133 20.18 -6.14 12.81
C GLY A 133 20.49 -5.64 11.41
N ALA A 134 19.55 -5.77 10.47
CA ALA A 134 19.74 -5.40 9.07
C ALA A 134 18.41 -5.11 8.35
N VAL A 135 18.50 -4.40 7.23
CA VAL A 135 17.40 -4.24 6.27
C VAL A 135 17.70 -5.08 5.03
N ARG A 136 16.71 -5.85 4.58
CA ARG A 136 16.72 -6.56 3.30
C ARG A 136 15.68 -5.93 2.38
N SER A 137 16.15 -5.31 1.30
CA SER A 137 15.28 -4.64 0.34
C SER A 137 14.95 -5.55 -0.84
N TYR A 138 13.67 -5.64 -1.17
CA TYR A 138 13.16 -6.36 -2.34
C TYR A 138 12.66 -5.36 -3.38
N ASP A 139 12.83 -5.69 -4.65
CA ASP A 139 12.17 -4.91 -5.71
C ASP A 139 10.65 -4.94 -5.49
N TYR A 140 9.97 -3.86 -5.87
CA TYR A 140 8.55 -3.70 -5.54
C TYR A 140 7.67 -4.86 -6.07
N GLY A 141 7.92 -5.30 -7.31
CA GLY A 141 7.22 -6.43 -7.93
C GLY A 141 7.58 -7.82 -7.36
N SER A 142 8.60 -7.92 -6.51
CA SER A 142 9.15 -9.16 -5.96
C SER A 142 8.64 -9.48 -4.55
N ILE A 143 7.42 -9.06 -4.20
CA ILE A 143 6.85 -9.29 -2.86
C ILE A 143 6.75 -10.78 -2.48
N HIS A 144 6.57 -11.67 -3.46
CA HIS A 144 6.57 -13.12 -3.22
C HIS A 144 7.94 -13.68 -2.83
N ASP A 145 9.03 -13.07 -3.30
CA ASP A 145 10.38 -13.42 -2.87
C ASP A 145 10.56 -13.07 -1.38
N ALA A 146 10.05 -11.92 -0.95
CA ALA A 146 10.07 -11.52 0.45
C ALA A 146 9.29 -12.47 1.37
N LEU A 147 8.14 -12.97 0.93
CA LEU A 147 7.38 -13.99 1.66
C LEU A 147 8.11 -15.33 1.71
N THR A 148 8.77 -15.71 0.62
CA THR A 148 9.57 -16.96 0.56
C THR A 148 10.73 -16.89 1.54
N ASP A 149 11.47 -15.78 1.55
CA ASP A 149 12.59 -15.56 2.46
C ASP A 149 12.13 -15.50 3.92
N LEU A 150 10.94 -14.93 4.19
CA LEU A 150 10.36 -14.94 5.54
C LEU A 150 10.05 -16.36 6.03
N ALA A 151 9.48 -17.20 5.14
CA ALA A 151 9.12 -18.58 5.42
C ALA A 151 10.36 -19.50 5.57
N SER A 152 11.42 -19.27 4.78
CA SER A 152 12.67 -20.04 4.86
C SER A 152 13.54 -19.63 6.05
N GLY A 153 13.40 -18.40 6.51
CA GLY A 153 14.25 -17.79 7.53
C GLY A 153 15.46 -17.03 6.99
N ASP A 154 15.53 -16.81 5.67
CA ASP A 154 16.48 -15.88 5.06
C ASP A 154 16.13 -14.41 5.35
N CYS A 155 14.90 -14.16 5.81
CA CYS A 155 14.43 -12.92 6.41
C CYS A 155 13.65 -13.22 7.70
N ASP A 156 13.79 -12.37 8.72
CA ASP A 156 13.20 -12.64 10.04
C ASP A 156 11.83 -11.99 10.21
N ALA A 157 11.64 -10.80 9.63
CA ALA A 157 10.39 -10.07 9.68
C ALA A 157 10.12 -9.36 8.35
N LEU A 158 8.85 -9.19 7.98
CA LEU A 158 8.43 -8.39 6.83
C LEU A 158 7.61 -7.20 7.30
N MET A 159 7.93 -6.01 6.78
CA MET A 159 7.21 -4.76 7.07
C MET A 159 6.66 -4.14 5.79
N THR A 160 5.34 -3.95 5.76
CA THR A 160 4.59 -3.21 4.72
C THR A 160 3.24 -2.79 5.30
N LEU A 161 2.39 -2.12 4.51
CA LEU A 161 1.05 -1.69 4.92
C LEU A 161 0.21 -2.86 5.47
N ALA A 162 -0.56 -2.59 6.53
CA ALA A 162 -1.32 -3.62 7.23
C ALA A 162 -2.30 -4.41 6.34
N PRO A 163 -3.09 -3.80 5.43
CA PRO A 163 -3.94 -4.53 4.50
C PRO A 163 -3.14 -5.51 3.64
N THR A 164 -2.03 -5.01 3.07
CA THR A 164 -1.16 -5.79 2.20
C THR A 164 -0.56 -6.97 2.94
N LEU A 165 0.04 -6.71 4.10
CA LEU A 165 0.66 -7.75 4.89
C LEU A 165 -0.35 -8.81 5.36
N THR A 166 -1.57 -8.38 5.72
CA THR A 166 -2.65 -9.30 6.13
C THR A 166 -3.03 -10.26 5.02
N GLU A 167 -3.23 -9.75 3.80
CA GLU A 167 -3.64 -10.58 2.67
C GLU A 167 -2.50 -11.51 2.25
N LEU A 168 -1.28 -11.01 2.19
CA LEU A 168 -0.09 -11.78 1.81
C LEU A 168 0.16 -12.99 2.73
N VAL A 169 0.05 -12.82 4.05
CA VAL A 169 0.34 -13.90 5.02
C VAL A 169 -0.84 -14.83 5.26
N ARG A 170 -2.06 -14.47 4.80
CA ARG A 170 -3.31 -15.21 5.06
C ARG A 170 -3.23 -16.70 4.75
N GLN A 171 -2.48 -17.07 3.72
CA GLN A 171 -2.34 -18.46 3.25
C GLN A 171 -0.97 -19.06 3.57
N VAL A 172 -0.14 -18.39 4.38
CA VAL A 172 1.23 -18.84 4.69
C VAL A 172 1.28 -19.38 6.13
N PRO A 173 1.30 -20.71 6.33
CA PRO A 173 1.16 -21.30 7.66
C PRO A 173 2.33 -20.96 8.59
N GLY A 174 2.03 -20.36 9.74
CA GLY A 174 3.02 -20.01 10.76
C GLY A 174 3.58 -18.60 10.63
N ILE A 175 3.27 -17.88 9.55
CA ILE A 175 3.56 -16.45 9.44
C ILE A 175 2.32 -15.68 9.89
N GLU A 176 2.51 -14.79 10.86
CA GLU A 176 1.42 -13.99 11.41
C GLU A 176 1.81 -12.52 11.49
N VAL A 177 0.82 -11.64 11.31
CA VAL A 177 0.96 -10.21 11.61
C VAL A 177 0.97 -10.04 13.13
N VAL A 178 2.12 -9.70 13.69
CA VAL A 178 2.32 -9.57 15.13
C VAL A 178 2.12 -8.14 15.65
N GLN A 179 2.27 -7.14 14.78
CA GLN A 179 2.00 -5.74 15.12
C GLN A 179 1.33 -5.01 13.95
N ARG A 180 0.37 -4.15 14.25
CA ARG A 180 -0.26 -3.18 13.33
C ARG A 180 -0.09 -1.78 13.90
N GLY A 181 -0.29 -0.76 13.08
CA GLY A 181 -0.30 0.62 13.55
C GLY A 181 1.08 1.15 13.96
N ILE A 182 2.14 0.66 13.32
CA ILE A 182 3.49 1.18 13.53
C ILE A 182 3.54 2.66 13.07
N THR A 183 2.75 2.98 12.06
CA THR A 183 2.52 4.34 11.56
C THR A 183 1.02 4.60 11.39
N VAL A 184 0.68 5.86 11.11
CA VAL A 184 -0.61 6.27 10.56
C VAL A 184 -0.32 6.91 9.21
N GLU A 185 -0.89 6.36 8.15
CA GLU A 185 -0.59 6.71 6.76
C GLU A 185 -1.88 6.97 5.98
N ASP A 186 -1.89 8.12 5.32
CA ASP A 186 -2.95 8.53 4.39
C ASP A 186 -2.66 7.92 3.02
N ILE A 187 -3.56 7.08 2.54
CA ILE A 187 -3.47 6.43 1.23
C ILE A 187 -4.46 7.13 0.29
N ALA A 188 -3.92 7.68 -0.79
CA ALA A 188 -4.63 8.56 -1.70
C ALA A 188 -4.32 8.23 -3.17
N ILE A 189 -5.09 8.85 -4.06
CA ILE A 189 -4.84 8.85 -5.50
C ILE A 189 -4.00 10.07 -5.82
N ALA A 190 -2.88 9.86 -6.51
CA ALA A 190 -1.99 10.90 -7.01
C ALA A 190 -2.36 11.29 -8.45
N VAL A 191 -2.25 12.57 -8.77
CA VAL A 191 -2.34 13.14 -10.13
C VAL A 191 -1.11 14.03 -10.39
N PRO A 192 -0.83 14.41 -11.66
CA PRO A 192 0.31 15.25 -11.99
C PRO A 192 0.28 16.59 -11.25
N LEU A 193 1.46 17.10 -10.89
CA LEU A 193 1.57 18.42 -10.27
C LEU A 193 0.90 19.49 -11.13
N GLY A 194 0.00 20.24 -10.50
CA GLY A 194 -0.69 21.35 -11.16
C GLY A 194 -1.88 20.94 -12.04
N ASP A 195 -2.21 19.64 -12.19
CA ASP A 195 -3.44 19.21 -12.87
C ASP A 195 -4.67 19.39 -11.98
N GLN A 196 -5.04 20.65 -11.77
CA GLN A 196 -6.20 21.03 -10.95
C GLN A 196 -7.53 20.57 -11.55
N ALA A 197 -7.58 20.36 -12.87
CA ALA A 197 -8.80 19.93 -13.54
C ALA A 197 -9.11 18.47 -13.21
N LEU A 198 -8.13 17.57 -13.38
CA LEU A 198 -8.30 16.16 -13.04
C LEU A 198 -8.46 15.97 -11.52
N LEU A 199 -7.63 16.66 -10.72
CA LEU A 199 -7.75 16.66 -9.25
C LEU A 199 -9.17 17.00 -8.80
N SER A 200 -9.74 18.09 -9.31
CA SER A 200 -11.07 18.54 -8.91
C SER A 200 -12.16 17.54 -9.33
N ARG A 201 -12.08 17.01 -10.56
CA ARG A 201 -13.06 16.03 -11.06
C ARG A 201 -13.06 14.76 -10.21
N LEU A 202 -11.88 14.19 -9.95
CA LEU A 202 -11.76 12.97 -9.15
C LEU A 202 -12.10 13.23 -7.67
N THR A 203 -11.73 14.38 -7.11
CA THR A 203 -12.08 14.75 -5.72
C THR A 203 -13.59 14.83 -5.52
N VAL A 204 -14.30 15.50 -6.43
CA VAL A 204 -15.77 15.58 -6.37
C VAL A 204 -16.40 14.20 -6.53
N ALA A 205 -15.93 13.41 -7.50
CA ALA A 205 -16.40 12.04 -7.69
C ALA A 205 -16.18 11.17 -6.44
N GLN A 206 -15.02 11.25 -5.81
CA GLN A 206 -14.71 10.51 -4.58
C GLN A 206 -15.62 10.93 -3.42
N ALA A 207 -15.87 12.23 -3.26
CA ALA A 207 -16.79 12.73 -2.25
C ALA A 207 -18.24 12.24 -2.48
N GLU A 208 -18.69 12.16 -3.74
CA GLU A 208 -19.99 11.56 -4.07
C GLU A 208 -20.05 10.07 -3.76
N LEU A 209 -19.00 9.30 -4.08
CA LEU A 209 -18.91 7.87 -3.76
C LEU A 209 -18.87 7.61 -2.25
N GLU A 210 -18.25 8.51 -1.47
CA GLU A 210 -18.30 8.45 0.00
C GLU A 210 -19.72 8.79 0.50
N ALA A 211 -20.37 9.81 -0.07
CA ALA A 211 -21.72 10.23 0.35
C ALA A 211 -22.81 9.20 0.02
N ASP A 212 -22.71 8.51 -1.12
CA ASP A 212 -23.70 7.51 -1.57
C ASP A 212 -23.44 6.08 -1.06
N GLY A 213 -22.43 5.90 -0.21
CA GLY A 213 -22.12 4.63 0.42
C GLY A 213 -21.23 3.70 -0.42
N THR A 214 -20.90 4.07 -1.65
CA THR A 214 -20.16 3.20 -2.59
C THR A 214 -18.74 2.95 -2.10
N LEU A 215 -18.03 4.00 -1.67
CA LEU A 215 -16.65 3.86 -1.20
C LEU A 215 -16.56 2.97 0.05
N GLN A 216 -17.52 3.05 0.97
CA GLN A 216 -17.56 2.18 2.14
C GLN A 216 -17.89 0.72 1.78
N ARG A 217 -18.68 0.47 0.73
CA ARG A 217 -18.90 -0.89 0.22
C ARG A 217 -17.63 -1.48 -0.40
N ILE A 218 -16.89 -0.68 -1.17
CA ILE A 218 -15.60 -1.09 -1.75
C ILE A 218 -14.59 -1.42 -0.64
N ARG A 219 -14.39 -0.51 0.34
CA ARG A 219 -13.52 -0.77 1.49
C ARG A 219 -13.89 -2.05 2.22
N ARG A 220 -15.18 -2.27 2.50
CA ARG A 220 -15.67 -3.47 3.20
C ARG A 220 -15.45 -4.76 2.39
N LYS A 221 -15.62 -4.71 1.08
CA LYS A 221 -15.39 -5.86 0.19
C LYS A 221 -13.95 -6.37 0.31
N TRP A 222 -12.98 -5.47 0.30
CA TRP A 222 -11.56 -5.83 0.23
C TRP A 222 -10.84 -5.91 1.58
N LEU A 223 -11.28 -5.13 2.58
CA LEU A 223 -10.66 -5.07 3.92
C LEU A 223 -11.47 -5.81 4.98
N GLY A 224 -12.66 -6.33 4.63
CA GLY A 224 -13.56 -6.97 5.57
C GLY A 224 -14.28 -5.96 6.48
N ASN A 225 -13.64 -5.53 7.58
CA ASN A 225 -14.22 -4.53 8.48
C ASN A 225 -13.52 -3.17 8.29
N PRO A 226 -14.15 -2.20 7.60
CA PRO A 226 -13.53 -0.91 7.32
C PRO A 226 -13.19 -0.11 8.58
N TYR A 227 -13.74 -0.46 9.75
CA TYR A 227 -13.43 0.16 11.03
C TYR A 227 -12.33 -0.55 11.83
N ALA A 228 -12.03 -1.83 11.55
CA ALA A 228 -11.01 -2.55 12.30
C ALA A 228 -9.59 -2.10 11.92
N ASP A 229 -9.37 -1.80 10.64
CA ASP A 229 -8.09 -1.29 10.14
C ASP A 229 -7.95 0.24 10.21
N GLN A 230 -9.06 0.96 10.51
CA GLN A 230 -9.07 2.41 10.77
C GLN A 230 -9.02 2.75 12.27
N ASN A 231 -9.13 1.77 13.17
CA ASN A 231 -9.08 1.99 14.63
C ASN A 231 -7.65 1.99 15.18
N LEU A 232 -6.73 2.68 14.50
CA LEU A 232 -5.38 2.92 15.02
C LEU A 232 -5.36 3.88 16.23
N ALA A 233 -6.52 4.42 16.63
CA ALA A 233 -6.66 5.37 17.73
C ALA A 233 -7.19 4.78 19.04
N VAL A 234 -7.50 3.47 19.14
CA VAL A 234 -8.04 2.90 20.39
C VAL A 234 -7.48 1.51 20.69
N ARG A 235 -6.31 1.48 21.33
CA ARG A 235 -6.08 0.92 22.68
C ARG A 235 -4.66 1.13 23.16
#